data_AF-A0A1L7X452-F1
#
_entry.id   AF-A0A1L7X452-F1
#
_cell.length_a   1.000
_cell.length_b   1.000
_cell.length_c   1.000
_cell.angle_alpha   90.00
_cell.angle_beta   90.00
_cell.angle_gamma   90.00
#
_symmetry.space_group_name_H-M   'P 1'
#
loop_
_entity.id
_entity.type
_entity.pdbx_description
1 polymer ?
#
loop_
_entity_poly.entity_id
_entity_poly.type
_entity_poly.pdbx_seq_one_letter_code
_entity_poly.pdbx_strand_id
1 'polypeptide(L)'
;MDSLPLELLENILLHVDKRSLPPVRLVCHIFDTLTFPILFHHIPQWLNYEKLHRAVLSLAHDVYNRPAVMWSPWATGPDGPVDPIWMGIVWRLLMKSHPPGSLVVSVNKGGREERAGELEGGVERVGDEKIVSRAENFARLSGEEMTENRLRTGQNRFLMHRSYSEECAGQSY
;
A
#
# COMPACT_ATOMS: atom_id res chain seq x y z
N MET A 1 -2.53 8.87 -26.00
CA MET A 1 -1.27 8.58 -25.28
C MET A 1 -0.87 7.11 -25.41
N ASP A 2 -1.74 6.24 -25.93
CA ASP A 2 -1.55 4.78 -25.98
C ASP A 2 -0.48 4.32 -26.99
N SER A 3 0.04 5.24 -27.80
CA SER A 3 1.13 5.01 -28.75
C SER A 3 2.50 5.49 -28.23
N LEU A 4 2.56 6.04 -27.02
CA LEU A 4 3.82 6.51 -26.43
C LEU A 4 4.62 5.30 -25.89
N PRO A 5 5.93 5.20 -26.18
CA PRO A 5 6.80 4.23 -25.55
C PRO A 5 6.72 4.29 -24.01
N LEU A 6 6.74 3.12 -23.37
CA LEU A 6 6.60 2.99 -21.92
C LEU A 6 7.72 3.74 -21.19
N GLU A 7 8.93 3.70 -21.73
CA GLU A 7 10.13 4.32 -21.17
C GLU A 7 10.03 5.86 -21.13
N LEU A 8 9.34 6.44 -22.12
CA LEU A 8 9.06 7.88 -22.13
C LEU A 8 7.99 8.23 -21.10
N LEU A 9 6.99 7.36 -20.93
CA LEU A 9 5.96 7.55 -19.93
C LEU A 9 6.53 7.47 -18.51
N GLU A 10 7.40 6.50 -18.24
CA GLU A 10 8.14 6.38 -16.98
C GLU A 10 8.95 7.64 -16.68
N ASN A 11 9.72 8.13 -17.66
CA ASN A 11 10.50 9.35 -17.50
C ASN A 11 9.64 10.58 -17.20
N ILE A 12 8.48 10.72 -17.86
CA ILE A 12 7.55 11.82 -17.56
C ILE A 12 7.07 11.72 -16.11
N LEU A 13 6.64 10.53 -15.68
CA LEU A 13 6.11 10.31 -14.33
C LEU A 13 7.14 10.55 -13.22
N LEU A 14 8.43 10.30 -13.49
CA LEU A 14 9.51 10.62 -12.55
C LEU A 14 9.69 12.13 -12.30
N HIS A 15 9.26 12.98 -13.24
CA HIS A 15 9.38 14.43 -13.15
C HIS A 15 8.08 15.13 -12.75
N VAL A 16 6.97 14.37 -12.65
CA VAL A 16 5.70 14.89 -12.15
C VAL A 16 5.79 15.06 -10.62
N ASP A 17 5.21 16.15 -10.11
CA ASP A 17 5.09 16.37 -8.66
C ASP A 17 4.36 15.17 -8.02
N LYS A 18 4.94 14.62 -6.95
CA LYS A 18 4.39 13.49 -6.19
C LYS A 18 2.95 13.72 -5.73
N ARG A 19 2.54 14.97 -5.49
CA ARG A 19 1.17 15.34 -5.12
C ARG A 19 0.15 15.10 -6.24
N SER A 20 0.61 15.09 -7.49
CA SER A 20 -0.22 14.88 -8.68
C SER A 20 -0.30 13.41 -9.11
N LEU A 21 0.54 12.53 -8.54
CA LEU A 21 0.57 11.11 -8.89
C LEU A 21 -0.70 10.33 -8.49
N PRO A 22 -1.38 10.59 -7.34
CA PRO A 22 -2.60 9.86 -6.98
C PRO A 22 -3.74 9.95 -8.02
N PRO A 23 -4.12 11.14 -8.54
CA PRO A 23 -5.13 11.20 -9.59
C PRO A 23 -4.64 10.64 -10.94
N VAL A 24 -3.35 10.76 -11.26
CA VAL A 24 -2.77 10.19 -12.50
C VAL A 24 -2.94 8.67 -12.54
N ARG A 25 -2.82 8.01 -11.38
CA ARG A 25 -3.05 6.57 -11.23
C ARG A 25 -4.42 6.11 -11.74
N LEU A 26 -5.43 6.98 -11.68
CA LEU A 26 -6.82 6.66 -12.05
C LEU A 26 -7.12 6.80 -13.55
N VAL A 27 -6.15 7.25 -14.36
CA VAL A 27 -6.35 7.50 -15.79
C VAL A 27 -6.50 6.19 -16.57
N CYS A 28 -5.58 5.24 -16.36
CA CYS A 28 -5.65 3.89 -16.94
C CYS A 28 -4.73 2.90 -16.20
N HIS A 29 -4.83 1.61 -16.55
CA HIS A 29 -4.04 0.54 -15.92
C HIS A 29 -2.50 0.72 -16.08
N ILE A 30 -2.04 1.32 -17.18
CA ILE A 30 -0.61 1.58 -17.42
C ILE A 30 -0.13 2.63 -16.42
N PHE A 31 -0.83 3.77 -16.32
CA PHE A 31 -0.51 4.79 -15.33
C PHE A 31 -0.61 4.25 -13.91
N ASP A 32 -1.60 3.40 -13.62
CA ASP A 32 -1.69 2.74 -12.31
C ASP A 32 -0.44 1.91 -12.01
N THR A 33 -0.04 1.07 -12.95
CA THR A 33 1.13 0.19 -12.81
C THR A 33 2.43 0.97 -12.63
N LEU A 34 2.63 2.07 -13.36
CA LEU A 34 3.85 2.87 -13.29
C LEU A 34 3.90 3.79 -12.06
N THR A 35 2.78 4.43 -11.69
CA THR A 35 2.75 5.37 -10.57
C THR A 35 2.67 4.70 -9.21
N PHE A 36 2.09 3.49 -9.13
CA PHE A 36 1.97 2.74 -7.89
C PHE A 36 3.30 2.54 -7.14
N PRO A 37 4.37 2.00 -7.75
CA PRO A 37 5.66 1.84 -7.05
C PRO A 37 6.27 3.18 -6.65
N ILE A 38 6.02 4.27 -7.40
CA ILE A 38 6.53 5.61 -7.07
C ILE A 38 5.82 6.16 -5.82
N LEU A 39 4.50 6.01 -5.75
CA LEU A 39 3.70 6.47 -4.61
C LEU A 39 4.06 5.72 -3.32
N PHE A 40 4.26 4.41 -3.42
CA PHE A 40 4.40 3.53 -2.28
C PHE A 40 5.83 3.03 -2.04
N HIS A 41 6.84 3.64 -2.68
CA HIS A 41 8.25 3.25 -2.59
C HIS A 41 8.80 3.17 -1.15
N HIS A 42 8.21 3.92 -0.22
CA HIS A 42 8.63 3.97 1.18
C HIS A 42 8.05 2.81 2.01
N ILE A 43 6.93 2.19 1.61
CA ILE A 43 6.26 1.11 2.37
C ILE A 43 7.18 -0.06 2.72
N PRO A 44 8.04 -0.58 1.83
CA PRO A 44 8.95 -1.68 2.17
C PRO A 44 9.90 -1.36 3.32
N GLN A 45 10.28 -0.09 3.50
CA GLN A 45 11.11 0.33 4.63
C GLN A 45 10.36 0.16 5.96
N TRP A 46 9.03 0.34 5.95
CA TRP A 46 8.19 0.18 7.12
C TRP A 46 7.94 -1.29 7.50
N LEU A 47 8.20 -2.21 6.58
CA LEU A 47 8.15 -3.65 6.85
C LEU A 47 9.50 -4.19 7.35
N ASN A 48 10.59 -3.44 7.26
CA ASN A 48 11.91 -3.86 7.72
C ASN A 48 12.19 -3.31 9.12
N TYR A 49 12.21 -4.20 10.13
CA TYR A 49 12.36 -3.81 11.53
C TYR A 49 13.58 -2.91 11.79
N GLU A 50 14.77 -3.28 11.29
CA GLU A 50 15.99 -2.51 11.56
C GLU A 50 15.99 -1.14 10.91
N LYS A 51 15.62 -1.07 9.62
CA LYS A 51 15.57 0.20 8.88
C LYS A 51 14.55 1.13 9.51
N LEU A 52 13.41 0.59 9.88
CA LEU A 52 12.36 1.35 10.51
C LEU A 52 12.72 1.80 11.93
N HIS A 53 13.37 0.96 12.74
CA HIS A 53 13.80 1.37 14.07
C HIS A 53 14.75 2.57 13.99
N ARG A 54 15.68 2.54 13.03
CA ARG A 54 16.57 3.67 12.74
C ARG A 54 15.82 4.93 12.28
N ALA A 55 14.83 4.79 11.39
CA ALA A 55 14.04 5.91 10.90
C ALA A 55 13.25 6.61 12.02
N VAL A 56 12.58 5.82 12.88
CA VAL A 56 11.81 6.36 14.01
C VAL A 56 12.73 7.01 15.06
N LEU A 57 13.87 6.39 15.37
CA LEU A 57 14.86 7.01 16.27
C LEU A 57 15.40 8.33 15.69
N SER A 58 15.71 8.38 14.40
CA SER A 58 16.15 9.61 13.74
C SER A 58 15.12 10.73 13.89
N LEU A 59 13.83 10.43 13.68
CA LEU A 59 12.74 11.41 13.84
C LEU A 59 12.58 11.83 15.31
N ALA A 60 12.74 10.90 16.26
CA ALA A 60 12.64 11.20 17.69
C ALA A 60 13.74 12.14 18.19
N HIS A 61 14.93 12.07 17.57
CA HIS A 61 16.08 12.91 17.90
C HIS A 61 16.14 14.23 17.12
N ASP A 62 15.30 14.43 16.10
CA ASP A 62 15.21 15.69 15.36
C ASP A 62 14.36 16.71 16.11
N VAL A 63 14.97 17.53 16.96
CA VAL A 63 14.26 18.50 17.82
C VAL A 63 13.40 19.50 17.03
N TYR A 64 13.72 19.78 15.77
CA TYR A 64 13.02 20.77 14.94
C TYR A 64 11.84 20.17 14.17
N ASN A 65 11.96 18.92 13.70
CA ASN A 65 10.91 18.23 12.96
C ASN A 65 10.19 17.16 13.79
N ARG A 66 10.52 17.03 15.07
CA ARG A 66 9.88 16.09 15.98
C ARG A 66 8.41 16.49 16.17
N PRO A 67 7.47 15.57 15.90
CA PRO A 67 6.06 15.77 16.19
C PRO A 67 5.81 16.01 17.68
N ALA A 68 4.88 16.93 17.98
CA ALA A 68 4.54 17.31 19.36
C ALA A 68 4.07 16.13 20.24
N VAL A 69 3.49 15.09 19.64
CA VAL A 69 3.04 13.88 20.34
C VAL A 69 3.59 12.65 19.62
N MET A 70 4.82 12.23 19.92
CA MET A 70 5.37 10.99 19.35
C MET A 70 5.05 9.77 20.22
N TRP A 71 4.41 8.72 19.68
CA TRP A 71 4.35 7.43 20.37
C TRP A 71 5.76 6.87 20.50
N SER A 72 6.02 6.17 21.61
CA SER A 72 7.32 5.53 21.83
C SER A 72 7.74 4.71 20.60
N PRO A 73 9.00 4.80 20.13
CA PRO A 73 9.51 3.95 19.05
C PRO A 73 9.34 2.45 19.32
N TRP A 74 9.25 2.10 20.60
CA TRP A 74 9.04 0.77 21.14
C TRP A 74 7.57 0.45 21.44
N ALA A 75 6.65 1.40 21.26
CA ALA A 75 5.22 1.11 21.35
C ALA A 75 4.82 0.17 20.20
N THR A 76 4.40 -1.03 20.56
CA THR A 76 3.57 -1.85 19.69
C THR A 76 2.24 -1.11 19.52
N GLY A 77 1.87 -0.74 18.30
CA GLY A 77 0.58 -0.09 18.05
C GLY A 77 -0.59 -0.99 18.51
N PRO A 78 -1.82 -0.46 18.57
CA PRO A 78 -2.97 -1.21 19.05
C PRO A 78 -3.15 -2.53 18.29
N ASP A 79 -3.64 -3.55 18.99
CA ASP A 79 -3.91 -4.91 18.45
C ASP A 79 -5.14 -4.94 17.53
N GLY A 80 -5.18 -4.01 16.57
CA GLY A 80 -6.20 -3.96 15.53
C GLY A 80 -5.89 -4.95 14.38
N PRO A 81 -6.92 -5.28 13.58
CA PRO A 81 -6.72 -6.07 12.38
C PRO A 81 -5.84 -5.33 11.37
N VAL A 82 -5.13 -6.10 10.54
CA VAL A 82 -4.42 -5.54 9.38
C VAL A 82 -5.46 -5.15 8.33
N ASP A 83 -5.41 -3.91 7.88
CA ASP A 83 -6.34 -3.34 6.93
C ASP A 83 -6.21 -4.02 5.54
N PRO A 84 -7.31 -4.40 4.89
CA PRO A 84 -7.28 -5.04 3.57
C PRO A 84 -6.64 -4.19 2.46
N ILE A 85 -6.75 -2.86 2.53
CA ILE A 85 -6.12 -1.94 1.58
C ILE A 85 -4.60 -1.93 1.81
N TRP A 86 -4.16 -1.84 3.07
CA TRP A 86 -2.73 -1.96 3.42
C TRP A 86 -2.14 -3.28 2.92
N MET A 87 -2.84 -4.39 3.18
CA MET A 87 -2.50 -5.72 2.68
C MET A 87 -2.35 -5.74 1.15
N GLY A 88 -3.32 -5.19 0.43
CA GLY A 88 -3.28 -5.13 -1.03
C GLY A 88 -2.12 -4.30 -1.55
N ILE A 89 -1.75 -3.23 -0.86
CA ILE A 89 -0.60 -2.41 -1.22
C ILE A 89 0.71 -3.16 -1.02
N VAL A 90 0.89 -3.77 0.16
CA VAL A 90 2.09 -4.56 0.48
C VAL A 90 2.23 -5.73 -0.49
N TRP A 91 1.12 -6.42 -0.78
CA TRP A 91 1.10 -7.50 -1.77
C TRP A 91 1.61 -7.02 -3.13
N ARG A 92 1.02 -5.94 -3.66
CA ARG A 92 1.37 -5.43 -4.99
C ARG A 92 2.82 -4.94 -5.06
N LEU A 93 3.37 -4.42 -3.97
CA LEU A 93 4.78 -4.03 -3.90
C LEU A 93 5.74 -5.22 -3.93
N LEU A 94 5.44 -6.27 -3.16
CA LEU A 94 6.34 -7.42 -3.02
C LEU A 94 6.19 -8.39 -4.20
N MET A 95 4.95 -8.69 -4.58
CA MET A 95 4.63 -9.71 -5.58
C MET A 95 4.53 -9.15 -7.00
N LYS A 96 4.50 -7.82 -7.16
CA LYS A 96 4.29 -7.13 -8.45
C LYS A 96 3.01 -7.57 -9.18
N SER A 97 2.02 -8.05 -8.41
CA SER A 97 0.75 -8.59 -8.91
C SER A 97 -0.41 -8.14 -8.01
N HIS A 98 -1.65 -8.40 -8.43
CA HIS A 98 -2.82 -8.14 -7.58
C HIS A 98 -2.98 -9.24 -6.52
N PRO A 99 -3.49 -8.91 -5.32
CA PRO A 99 -3.70 -9.91 -4.27
C PRO A 99 -4.81 -10.90 -4.66
N PRO A 100 -4.65 -12.20 -4.33
CA PRO A 100 -5.68 -13.20 -4.59
C PRO A 100 -6.97 -12.87 -3.84
N GLY A 101 -8.09 -12.94 -4.55
CA GLY A 101 -9.42 -12.62 -4.02
C GLY A 101 -9.65 -11.14 -3.73
N SER A 102 -8.88 -10.23 -4.37
CA SER A 102 -8.97 -8.78 -4.15
C SER A 102 -10.41 -8.27 -4.20
N LEU A 103 -10.90 -7.78 -3.06
CA LEU A 103 -11.95 -6.77 -3.01
C LEU A 103 -11.34 -5.49 -3.60
N VAL A 104 -11.37 -5.34 -4.92
CA VAL A 104 -11.23 -4.04 -5.54
C VAL A 104 -12.39 -3.22 -4.98
N VAL A 105 -12.12 -2.34 -4.02
CA VAL A 105 -13.08 -1.33 -3.58
C VAL A 105 -13.38 -0.50 -4.83
N SER A 106 -14.49 -0.81 -5.50
CA SER A 106 -15.10 0.12 -6.43
C SER A 106 -15.43 1.36 -5.61
N VAL A 107 -14.61 2.40 -5.75
CA VAL A 107 -14.96 3.74 -5.30
C VAL A 107 -16.27 4.09 -6.03
N ASN A 108 -17.37 4.10 -5.27
CA ASN A 108 -18.72 4.35 -5.74
C ASN A 108 -18.76 5.55 -6.71
N LYS A 109 -18.98 5.28 -8.00
CA LYS A 109 -19.81 6.17 -8.83
C LYS A 109 -21.24 5.68 -8.67
N GLY A 110 -22.08 6.54 -8.07
CA GLY A 110 -23.42 6.18 -7.62
C GLY A 110 -24.34 5.61 -8.71
N GLY A 111 -25.27 4.77 -8.22
CA GLY A 111 -26.59 4.54 -8.80
C GLY A 111 -26.63 3.77 -10.14
N ARG A 112 -26.87 2.46 -10.06
CA ARG A 112 -28.09 1.76 -10.56
C ARG A 112 -27.85 0.25 -10.54
N GLU A 113 -28.88 -0.47 -10.13
CA GLU A 113 -28.94 -1.92 -9.95
C GLU A 113 -28.50 -2.76 -11.16
N GLU A 114 -28.05 -3.97 -10.82
CA GLU A 114 -28.03 -5.22 -11.61
C GLU A 114 -27.19 -5.27 -12.91
N ARG A 115 -26.00 -5.87 -12.78
CA ARG A 115 -25.71 -7.21 -13.31
C ARG A 115 -24.33 -7.66 -12.82
N ALA A 116 -24.29 -8.78 -12.14
CA ALA A 116 -23.06 -9.48 -11.79
C ALA A 116 -22.36 -9.93 -13.08
N GLY A 117 -21.45 -9.10 -13.57
CA GLY A 117 -20.45 -9.48 -14.56
C GLY A 117 -19.17 -9.82 -13.83
N GLU A 118 -18.79 -11.09 -13.86
CA GLU A 118 -17.50 -11.60 -13.41
C GLU A 118 -16.39 -10.86 -14.15
N LEU A 119 -15.78 -9.89 -13.48
CA LEU A 119 -14.50 -9.33 -13.90
C LEU A 119 -13.41 -10.26 -13.38
N GLU A 120 -12.75 -10.93 -14.33
CA GLU A 120 -11.62 -11.85 -14.15
C GLU A 120 -10.44 -11.19 -13.42
N GLY A 121 -10.55 -11.02 -12.11
CA GLY A 121 -9.40 -11.01 -11.21
C GLY A 121 -9.19 -12.45 -10.78
N GLY A 122 -8.13 -13.10 -11.29
CA GLY A 122 -7.84 -14.52 -11.04
C GLY A 122 -8.01 -14.90 -9.56
N VAL A 123 -9.14 -15.52 -9.24
CA VAL A 123 -9.39 -16.09 -7.93
C VAL A 123 -8.69 -17.44 -7.95
N GLU A 124 -7.50 -17.48 -7.36
CA GLU A 124 -6.81 -18.74 -7.16
C GLU A 124 -7.64 -19.62 -6.22
N ARG A 125 -8.00 -20.81 -6.67
CA ARG A 125 -8.76 -21.79 -5.89
C ARG A 125 -7.82 -22.94 -5.51
N VAL A 126 -7.71 -23.24 -4.23
CA VAL A 126 -7.15 -24.51 -3.75
C VAL A 126 -8.32 -25.32 -3.22
N GLY A 127 -8.86 -26.22 -4.04
CA GLY A 127 -10.14 -26.90 -3.76
C GLY A 127 -11.36 -26.01 -4.05
N ASP A 128 -12.42 -26.16 -3.24
CA ASP A 128 -13.70 -25.44 -3.40
C ASP A 128 -13.77 -24.13 -2.58
N GLU A 129 -12.70 -23.77 -1.87
CA GLU A 129 -12.65 -22.57 -1.05
C GLU A 129 -12.07 -21.37 -1.83
N LYS A 130 -12.79 -20.25 -1.76
CA LYS A 130 -12.37 -18.97 -2.34
C LYS A 130 -11.20 -18.42 -1.52
N ILE A 131 -9.98 -18.42 -2.06
CA ILE A 131 -8.81 -17.88 -1.36
C ILE A 131 -8.91 -16.36 -1.35
N VAL A 132 -9.11 -15.81 -0.16
CA VAL A 132 -9.08 -14.37 0.11
C VAL A 132 -7.77 -14.06 0.84
N SER A 133 -7.01 -13.10 0.32
CA SER A 133 -5.81 -12.61 0.99
C SER A 133 -6.16 -12.03 2.38
N ARG A 134 -5.61 -12.64 3.43
CA ARG A 134 -5.73 -12.25 4.84
C ARG A 134 -4.35 -12.26 5.48
N ALA A 135 -4.14 -11.47 6.54
CA ALA A 135 -2.82 -11.38 7.16
C ALA A 135 -2.27 -12.76 7.60
N GLU A 136 -3.15 -13.62 8.10
CA GLU A 136 -2.85 -15.00 8.53
C GLU A 136 -2.31 -15.90 7.40
N ASN A 137 -2.74 -15.70 6.16
CA ASN A 137 -2.35 -16.52 5.02
C ASN A 137 -1.34 -15.83 4.09
N PHE A 138 -0.94 -14.60 4.40
CA PHE A 138 -0.05 -13.79 3.55
C PHE A 138 1.26 -14.53 3.25
N ALA A 139 1.99 -14.98 4.28
CA ALA A 139 3.25 -15.70 4.11
C ALA A 139 3.08 -16.95 3.23
N ARG A 140 2.02 -17.72 3.46
CA ARG A 140 1.72 -18.94 2.71
C ARG A 140 1.46 -18.66 1.23
N LEU A 141 0.72 -17.59 0.92
CA LEU A 141 0.34 -17.26 -0.45
C LEU A 141 1.45 -16.53 -1.21
N SER A 142 2.25 -15.72 -0.52
CA SER A 142 3.32 -14.92 -1.13
C SER A 142 4.67 -15.65 -1.20
N GLY A 143 4.89 -16.67 -0.37
CA GLY A 143 6.20 -17.28 -0.17
C GLY A 143 7.19 -16.42 0.62
N GLU A 144 6.77 -15.23 1.07
CA GLU A 144 7.59 -14.32 1.88
C GLU A 144 7.54 -14.69 3.36
N GLU A 145 8.64 -14.46 4.07
CA GLU A 145 8.68 -14.56 5.54
C GLU A 145 8.02 -13.33 6.17
N MET A 146 6.70 -13.25 6.00
CA MET A 146 5.86 -12.12 6.36
C MET A 146 4.80 -12.53 7.36
N THR A 147 5.08 -12.31 8.65
CA THR A 147 4.13 -12.59 9.72
C THR A 147 3.05 -11.52 9.81
N GLU A 148 1.87 -11.89 10.33
CA GLU A 148 0.81 -10.93 10.63
C GLU A 148 1.33 -9.80 11.55
N ASN A 149 2.14 -10.13 12.55
CA ASN A 149 2.70 -9.14 13.46
C ASN A 149 3.61 -8.13 12.72
N ARG A 150 4.35 -8.58 11.70
CA ARG A 150 5.18 -7.71 10.86
C ARG A 150 4.33 -6.78 9.99
N LEU A 151 3.26 -7.31 9.39
CA LEU A 151 2.30 -6.51 8.61
C LEU A 151 1.61 -5.46 9.48
N ARG A 152 1.15 -5.86 10.68
CA ARG A 152 0.50 -5.00 11.67
C ARG A 152 1.43 -3.92 12.17
N THR A 153 2.66 -4.29 12.53
CA THR A 153 3.69 -3.35 12.97
C THR A 153 4.02 -2.34 11.87
N GLY A 154 4.15 -2.79 10.62
CA GLY A 154 4.37 -1.93 9.47
C GLY A 154 3.22 -0.94 9.25
N GLN A 155 1.97 -1.43 9.29
CA GLN A 155 0.78 -0.59 9.18
C GLN A 155 0.74 0.48 10.25
N ASN A 156 0.85 0.08 11.52
CA ASN A 156 0.77 1.00 12.65
C ASN A 156 1.82 2.09 12.51
N ARG A 157 3.07 1.72 12.22
CA ARG A 157 4.16 2.71 12.10
C ARG A 157 4.04 3.59 10.87
N PHE A 158 3.52 3.07 9.76
CA PHE A 158 3.18 3.89 8.59
C PHE A 158 2.08 4.92 8.93
N LEU A 159 1.01 4.51 9.60
CA LEU A 159 -0.06 5.42 10.05
C LEU A 159 0.45 6.46 11.04
N MET A 160 1.38 6.07 11.92
CA MET A 160 2.06 7.00 12.84
C MET A 160 2.92 8.02 12.08
N HIS A 161 3.74 7.59 11.13
CA HIS A 161 4.50 8.53 10.30
C HIS A 161 3.57 9.50 9.54
N ARG A 162 2.45 8.98 9.04
CA ARG A 162 1.43 9.77 8.36
C ARG A 162 0.79 10.84 9.25
N SER A 163 0.51 10.53 10.51
CA SER A 163 -0.06 11.50 11.45
C SER A 163 0.94 12.60 11.85
N TYR A 164 2.23 12.33 11.64
CA TYR A 164 3.33 13.24 11.96
C TYR A 164 3.83 14.09 10.79
N SER A 165 3.60 13.64 9.57
CA SER A 165 4.10 14.30 8.38
C SER A 165 2.95 15.02 7.67
N GLU A 166 3.00 16.36 7.62
CA GLU A 166 2.07 17.17 6.80
C GLU A 166 2.10 16.74 5.33
N GLU A 167 3.19 16.13 4.87
CA GLU A 167 3.36 15.57 3.52
C GLU A 167 2.30 14.54 3.11
N CYS A 168 1.64 13.87 4.07
CA CYS A 168 0.63 12.86 3.78
C CYS A 168 -0.83 13.31 4.01
N ALA A 169 -1.07 14.57 4.35
CA ALA A 169 -2.41 15.09 4.63
C ALA A 169 -3.36 15.07 3.41
N GLY A 170 -2.83 14.89 2.18
CA GLY A 170 -3.61 14.91 0.94
C GLY A 170 -3.72 13.58 0.17
N GLN A 171 -3.11 12.48 0.64
CA GLN A 171 -3.14 11.21 -0.08
C GLN A 171 -4.29 10.32 0.39
N SER A 172 -5.46 10.48 -0.22
CA SER A 172 -6.57 9.50 -0.11
C SER A 172 -6.25 8.29 -0.99
N TYR A 173 -6.39 7.08 -0.44
CA TYR A 173 -6.10 5.81 -1.12
C TYR A 173 -7.08 5.48 -2.24
#